data_AF-A0A412T465-F1
#
_entry.id   AF-A0A412T465-F1
#
_cell.length_a   1.000
_cell.length_b   1.000
_cell.length_c   1.000
_cell.angle_alpha   90.00
_cell.angle_beta   90.00
_cell.angle_gamma   90.00
#
_symmetry.space_group_name_H-M   'P 1'
#
loop_
_entity.id
_entity.type
_entity.pdbx_description
1 polymer ?
#
loop_
_entity_poly.entity_id
_entity_poly.type
_entity_poly.pdbx_seq_one_letter_code
_entity_poly.pdbx_strand_id
1 'polypeptide(L)'
;MSKDEYLITDAPLKALTVFAMPMILGSFFQQVYNMADSIIVGQFVGSSALAAVGACAALTNVFICIALGAGVGAGVLVSRYFGARDYSKMKTIVSTSLISFLILSVLLGVFGFCFSHSMMSLLQTPADILDEAVLYLRVYFVGFPFLFMYNILSTMFTSIGESKIPLGLLIFSSILNIFMDLWMVAGLGLGVFGAALATLIAQGISAVFSLLIFFSRMRRYKSHFDWFDGKELHSMLRIAVPSVLQQSTVSIGMMIVQAVVNPFGTQALAGYSATMRVENVFSLIFVSIGNAVSPYVSQNFGAKKMERIKKGYHAALVLDLCFAVLAFIVIETLHTQISSLFLGKDGTALAYQVSGDYMRWIGYFFIFMGIKMATDGVLRGLGVMRPFLVANMVNLAIRLTVALIFAPRFGIEFVWLAVPAGWFANFVISYVALRKSWPTDKAASVC
;
A
#
# COMPACT_ATOMS: atom_id res chain seq x y z
N MET A 1 21.41 14.31 22.09
CA MET A 1 20.24 13.55 21.61
C MET A 1 20.18 13.71 20.10
N SER A 2 20.12 12.61 19.34
CA SER A 2 20.20 12.67 17.87
C SER A 2 18.93 13.30 17.28
N LYS A 3 19.06 14.08 16.18
CA LYS A 3 17.94 14.61 15.37
C LYS A 3 16.98 13.51 14.88
N ASP A 4 17.39 12.24 14.96
CA ASP A 4 16.68 11.08 14.44
C ASP A 4 15.52 10.59 15.36
N GLU A 5 15.41 11.06 16.61
CA GLU A 5 14.35 10.62 17.56
C GLU A 5 13.11 11.56 17.60
N TYR A 6 12.89 12.39 16.57
CA TYR A 6 11.86 13.44 16.60
C TYR A 6 10.42 12.92 16.78
N LEU A 7 10.13 11.68 16.36
CA LEU A 7 8.84 11.01 16.60
C LEU A 7 8.54 10.83 18.11
N ILE A 8 9.58 10.76 18.92
CA ILE A 8 9.53 10.51 20.37
C ILE A 8 9.71 11.81 21.18
N THR A 9 10.23 12.88 20.57
CA THR A 9 10.50 14.17 21.23
C THR A 9 9.49 15.27 20.87
N ASP A 10 9.20 15.47 19.59
CA ASP A 10 8.51 16.66 19.09
C ASP A 10 6.99 16.62 19.35
N ALA A 11 6.29 17.73 19.14
CA ALA A 11 4.83 17.75 19.22
C ALA A 11 4.23 16.70 18.27
N PRO A 12 3.31 15.81 18.74
CA PRO A 12 2.80 14.69 17.95
C PRO A 12 2.25 15.08 16.58
N LEU A 13 1.55 16.22 16.50
CA LEU A 13 1.01 16.74 15.24
C LEU A 13 2.13 17.13 14.27
N LYS A 14 3.16 17.84 14.73
CA LYS A 14 4.31 18.25 13.89
C LYS A 14 5.14 17.05 13.46
N ALA A 15 5.37 16.10 14.37
CA ALA A 15 6.13 14.90 14.07
C ALA A 15 5.39 14.03 13.02
N LEU A 16 4.08 13.82 13.20
CA LEU A 16 3.28 13.02 12.29
C LEU A 16 3.11 13.69 10.92
N THR A 17 2.91 15.01 10.84
CA THR A 17 2.82 15.71 9.55
C THR A 17 4.12 15.63 8.77
N VAL A 18 5.26 15.92 9.41
CA VAL A 18 6.58 15.87 8.78
C VAL A 18 6.94 14.45 8.34
N PHE A 19 6.46 13.44 9.06
CA PHE A 19 6.71 12.04 8.74
C PHE A 19 5.79 11.49 7.65
N ALA A 20 4.49 11.84 7.68
CA ALA A 20 3.48 11.38 6.74
C ALA A 20 3.60 12.07 5.36
N MET A 21 3.97 13.35 5.30
CA MET A 21 4.06 14.08 4.02
C MET A 21 5.00 13.41 3.01
N PRO A 22 6.24 12.99 3.36
CA PRO A 22 7.09 12.22 2.46
C PRO A 22 6.51 10.88 2.03
N MET A 23 5.75 10.20 2.92
CA MET A 23 5.09 8.93 2.57
C MET A 23 3.95 9.15 1.58
N ILE A 24 3.14 10.18 1.79
CA ILE A 24 2.08 10.59 0.86
C ILE A 24 2.68 10.92 -0.51
N LEU A 25 3.69 11.79 -0.56
CA LEU A 25 4.40 12.13 -1.79
C LEU A 25 5.00 10.88 -2.45
N GLY A 26 5.55 9.96 -1.67
CA GLY A 26 6.08 8.69 -2.17
C GLY A 26 4.99 7.89 -2.88
N SER A 27 3.83 7.71 -2.26
CA SER A 27 2.69 7.02 -2.90
C SER A 27 2.22 7.71 -4.18
N PHE A 28 2.22 9.05 -4.24
CA PHE A 28 1.90 9.79 -5.47
C PHE A 28 2.94 9.55 -6.57
N PHE A 29 4.23 9.63 -6.26
CA PHE A 29 5.30 9.32 -7.22
C PHE A 29 5.23 7.89 -7.72
N GLN A 30 4.90 6.93 -6.86
CA GLN A 30 4.70 5.54 -7.25
C GLN A 30 3.55 5.41 -8.27
N GLN A 31 2.46 6.17 -8.10
CA GLN A 31 1.37 6.20 -9.08
C GLN A 31 1.77 6.86 -10.40
N VAL A 32 2.52 7.96 -10.35
CA VAL A 32 3.03 8.61 -11.56
C VAL A 32 3.93 7.66 -12.35
N TYR A 33 4.80 6.91 -11.66
CA TYR A 33 5.63 5.87 -12.27
C TYR A 33 4.77 4.78 -12.94
N ASN A 34 3.81 4.19 -12.22
CA ASN A 34 2.93 3.16 -12.77
C ASN A 34 2.15 3.66 -14.01
N MET A 35 1.73 4.93 -13.99
CA MET A 35 1.02 5.56 -15.11
C MET A 35 1.96 5.80 -16.30
N ALA A 36 3.19 6.25 -16.06
CA ALA A 36 4.19 6.46 -17.11
C ALA A 36 4.54 5.15 -17.81
N ASP A 37 4.80 4.06 -17.06
CA ASP A 37 5.07 2.72 -17.59
C ASP A 37 3.94 2.25 -18.52
N SER A 38 2.69 2.35 -18.05
CA SER A 38 1.50 1.99 -18.84
C SER A 38 1.36 2.84 -20.12
N ILE A 39 1.65 4.14 -20.05
CA ILE A 39 1.57 5.04 -21.21
C ILE A 39 2.65 4.70 -22.24
N ILE A 40 3.89 4.45 -21.79
CA ILE A 40 5.00 4.13 -22.69
C ILE A 40 4.73 2.79 -23.40
N VAL A 41 4.31 1.76 -22.67
CA VAL A 41 3.95 0.47 -23.29
C VAL A 41 2.79 0.64 -24.28
N GLY A 42 1.74 1.37 -23.90
CA GLY A 42 0.58 1.59 -24.75
C GLY A 42 0.89 2.36 -26.04
N GLN A 43 1.75 3.39 -25.98
CA GLN A 43 2.08 4.22 -27.14
C GLN A 43 3.15 3.62 -28.06
N PHE A 44 4.19 3.01 -27.49
CA PHE A 44 5.36 2.57 -28.27
C PHE A 44 5.30 1.10 -28.69
N VAL A 45 4.51 0.26 -28.01
CA VAL A 45 4.40 -1.17 -28.32
C VAL A 45 3.03 -1.50 -28.93
N GLY A 46 1.96 -0.94 -28.35
CA GLY A 46 0.61 -1.05 -28.87
C GLY A 46 -0.40 -1.61 -27.87
N SER A 47 -1.65 -1.76 -28.34
CA SER A 47 -2.78 -2.13 -27.48
C SER A 47 -2.74 -3.58 -26.99
N SER A 48 -2.19 -4.52 -27.77
CA SER A 48 -2.04 -5.93 -27.35
C SER A 48 -1.07 -6.04 -26.18
N ALA A 49 0.08 -5.36 -26.27
CA ALA A 49 1.09 -5.27 -25.23
C ALA A 49 0.55 -4.65 -23.95
N LEU A 50 -0.22 -3.56 -24.06
CA LEU A 50 -0.87 -2.94 -22.91
C LEU A 50 -1.87 -3.90 -22.24
N ALA A 51 -2.64 -4.66 -23.02
CA ALA A 51 -3.54 -5.69 -22.50
C ALA A 51 -2.79 -6.82 -21.80
N ALA A 52 -1.65 -7.27 -22.35
CA ALA A 52 -0.79 -8.27 -21.75
C ALA A 52 -0.21 -7.81 -20.39
N VAL A 53 0.30 -6.58 -20.32
CA VAL A 53 0.80 -5.98 -19.07
C VAL A 53 -0.34 -5.81 -18.06
N GLY A 54 -1.52 -5.38 -18.50
CA GLY A 54 -2.70 -5.24 -17.65
C GLY A 54 -3.16 -6.57 -17.03
N ALA A 55 -3.13 -7.67 -17.79
CA ALA A 55 -3.43 -9.01 -17.26
C ALA A 55 -2.41 -9.43 -16.19
N CYS A 56 -1.12 -9.15 -16.42
CA CYS A 56 -0.05 -9.40 -15.44
C CYS A 56 -0.18 -8.50 -14.20
N ALA A 57 -0.72 -7.28 -14.32
CA ALA A 57 -0.86 -6.33 -13.21
C ALA A 57 -1.68 -6.89 -12.04
N ALA A 58 -2.77 -7.62 -12.33
CA ALA A 58 -3.59 -8.25 -11.30
C ALA A 58 -2.79 -9.27 -10.47
N LEU A 59 -1.98 -10.07 -11.17
CA LEU A 59 -1.17 -11.11 -10.52
C LEU A 59 0.00 -10.50 -9.74
N THR A 60 0.72 -9.55 -10.33
CA THR A 60 1.82 -8.85 -9.68
C THR A 60 1.37 -8.07 -8.44
N ASN A 61 0.16 -7.52 -8.45
CA ASN A 61 -0.43 -6.84 -7.29
C ASN A 61 -0.59 -7.76 -6.07
N VAL A 62 -0.89 -9.05 -6.26
CA VAL A 62 -0.95 -10.03 -5.14
C VAL A 62 0.41 -10.15 -4.46
N PHE A 63 1.48 -10.25 -5.23
CA PHE A 63 2.84 -10.34 -4.70
C PHE A 63 3.29 -9.04 -4.03
N ILE A 64 2.90 -7.89 -4.58
CA ILE A 64 3.11 -6.57 -3.95
C ILE A 64 2.39 -6.52 -2.59
N CYS A 65 1.15 -7.02 -2.49
CA CYS A 65 0.42 -7.09 -1.22
C CYS A 65 1.16 -7.94 -0.17
N ILE A 66 1.77 -9.05 -0.59
CA ILE A 66 2.62 -9.89 0.27
C ILE A 66 3.85 -9.11 0.74
N ALA A 67 4.58 -8.46 -0.18
CA ALA A 67 5.77 -7.69 0.16
C ALA A 67 5.46 -6.54 1.12
N LEU A 68 4.42 -5.75 0.85
CA LEU A 68 3.99 -4.64 1.69
C LEU A 68 3.50 -5.13 3.06
N GLY A 69 2.64 -6.14 3.10
CA GLY A 69 2.09 -6.68 4.35
C GLY A 69 3.16 -7.31 5.24
N ALA A 70 4.09 -8.06 4.66
CA ALA A 70 5.23 -8.59 5.40
C ALA A 70 6.17 -7.49 5.88
N GLY A 71 6.32 -6.41 5.09
CA GLY A 71 7.19 -5.28 5.41
C GLY A 71 6.68 -4.56 6.65
N VAL A 72 5.37 -4.27 6.68
CA VAL A 72 4.69 -3.69 7.85
C VAL A 72 4.92 -4.55 9.10
N GLY A 73 4.85 -5.88 8.98
CA GLY A 73 5.12 -6.80 10.09
C GLY A 73 6.51 -6.65 10.70
N ALA A 74 7.55 -6.64 9.86
CA ALA A 74 8.91 -6.39 10.29
C ALA A 74 9.09 -4.97 10.87
N GLY A 75 8.51 -3.97 10.20
CA GLY A 75 8.66 -2.56 10.55
C GLY A 75 8.08 -2.22 11.93
N VAL A 76 6.98 -2.86 12.33
CA VAL A 76 6.42 -2.71 13.68
C VAL A 76 7.43 -3.14 14.75
N LEU A 77 8.07 -4.30 14.61
CA LEU A 77 9.04 -4.79 15.60
C LEU A 77 10.33 -3.94 15.62
N VAL A 78 10.82 -3.54 14.45
CA VAL A 78 11.99 -2.66 14.31
C VAL A 78 11.73 -1.32 15.01
N SER A 79 10.57 -0.72 14.75
CA SER A 79 10.11 0.52 15.40
C SER A 79 10.04 0.34 16.92
N ARG A 80 9.56 -0.81 17.40
CA ARG A 80 9.44 -1.10 18.84
C ARG A 80 10.81 -1.13 19.51
N TYR A 81 11.76 -1.90 18.96
CA TYR A 81 13.10 -2.00 19.54
C TYR A 81 13.88 -0.68 19.41
N PHE A 82 13.71 0.05 18.30
CA PHE A 82 14.28 1.38 18.14
C PHE A 82 13.77 2.35 19.22
N GLY A 83 12.46 2.38 19.47
CA GLY A 83 11.87 3.19 20.52
C GLY A 83 12.30 2.78 21.94
N ALA A 84 12.49 1.48 22.17
CA ALA A 84 13.03 0.94 23.43
C ALA A 84 14.55 1.17 23.60
N ARG A 85 15.22 1.70 22.56
CA ARG A 85 16.69 1.84 22.47
C ARG A 85 17.45 0.50 22.59
N ASP A 86 16.78 -0.61 22.31
CA ASP A 86 17.39 -1.94 22.22
C ASP A 86 17.94 -2.16 20.80
N TYR A 87 19.08 -1.51 20.53
CA TYR A 87 19.72 -1.54 19.22
C TYR A 87 20.27 -2.92 18.84
N SER A 88 20.51 -3.80 19.82
CA SER A 88 20.95 -5.18 19.57
C SER A 88 19.81 -5.97 18.95
N LYS A 89 18.65 -6.03 19.61
CA LYS A 89 17.46 -6.70 19.06
C LYS A 89 16.97 -6.05 17.77
N MET A 90 17.04 -4.72 17.67
CA MET A 90 16.72 -4.00 16.43
C MET A 90 17.55 -4.52 15.25
N LYS A 91 18.87 -4.71 15.43
CA LYS A 91 19.73 -5.25 14.36
C LYS A 91 19.43 -6.70 14.04
N THR A 92 19.14 -7.52 15.05
CA THR A 92 18.77 -8.92 14.85
C THR A 92 17.47 -9.04 14.05
N ILE A 93 16.42 -8.27 14.38
CA ILE A 93 15.17 -8.30 13.60
C ILE A 93 15.37 -7.76 12.18
N VAL A 94 16.21 -6.73 12.00
CA VAL A 94 16.53 -6.18 10.67
C VAL A 94 17.20 -7.25 9.80
N SER A 95 18.27 -7.90 10.30
CA SER A 95 19.00 -8.95 9.57
C SER A 95 18.10 -10.15 9.30
N THR A 96 17.34 -10.60 10.29
CA THR A 96 16.36 -11.69 10.15
C THR A 96 15.33 -11.36 9.07
N SER A 97 14.79 -10.12 9.07
CA SER A 97 13.82 -9.67 8.08
C SER A 97 14.40 -9.63 6.67
N LEU A 98 15.61 -9.10 6.49
CA LEU A 98 16.28 -9.06 5.18
C LEU A 98 16.52 -10.46 4.62
N ILE A 99 17.00 -11.39 5.45
CA ILE A 99 17.22 -12.79 5.05
C ILE A 99 15.90 -13.47 4.72
N SER A 100 14.88 -13.33 5.56
CA SER A 100 13.56 -13.93 5.33
C SER A 100 12.88 -13.37 4.07
N PHE A 101 13.01 -12.07 3.81
CA PHE A 101 12.51 -11.44 2.58
C PHE A 101 13.24 -11.93 1.35
N LEU A 102 14.57 -12.09 1.42
CA LEU A 102 15.34 -12.63 0.32
C LEU A 102 14.91 -14.07 0.01
N ILE A 103 14.84 -14.94 1.01
CA ILE A 103 14.39 -16.32 0.85
C ILE A 103 12.97 -16.36 0.27
N LEU A 104 12.03 -15.60 0.84
CA LEU A 104 10.65 -15.55 0.37
C LEU A 104 10.57 -15.07 -1.09
N SER A 105 11.31 -14.02 -1.43
CA SER A 105 11.32 -13.46 -2.79
C SER A 105 11.89 -14.43 -3.82
N VAL A 106 12.94 -15.18 -3.49
CA VAL A 106 13.53 -16.20 -4.35
C VAL A 106 12.57 -17.37 -4.52
N LEU A 107 11.95 -17.85 -3.42
CA LEU A 107 10.97 -18.93 -3.49
C LEU A 107 9.75 -18.54 -4.35
N LEU A 108 9.20 -17.35 -4.15
CA LEU A 108 8.08 -16.85 -4.94
C LEU A 108 8.48 -16.55 -6.39
N GLY A 109 9.70 -16.06 -6.62
CA GLY A 109 10.24 -15.81 -7.96
C GLY A 109 10.44 -17.10 -8.76
N VAL A 110 11.06 -18.13 -8.16
CA VAL A 110 11.23 -19.46 -8.80
C VAL A 110 9.88 -20.11 -9.07
N PHE A 111 8.99 -20.11 -8.07
CA PHE A 111 7.63 -20.63 -8.24
C PHE A 111 6.89 -19.89 -9.38
N GLY A 112 6.89 -18.56 -9.35
CA GLY A 112 6.25 -17.76 -10.38
C GLY A 112 6.85 -17.98 -11.77
N PHE A 113 8.16 -18.11 -11.88
CA PHE A 113 8.83 -18.35 -13.16
C PHE A 113 8.40 -19.70 -13.77
N CYS A 114 8.43 -20.78 -12.98
CA CYS A 114 8.03 -22.12 -13.42
C CYS A 114 6.53 -22.22 -13.75
N PHE A 115 5.66 -21.59 -12.96
CA PHE A 115 4.21 -21.69 -13.12
C PHE A 115 3.58 -20.55 -13.92
N SER A 116 4.38 -19.60 -14.44
CA SER A 116 3.93 -18.41 -15.20
C SER A 116 2.89 -18.73 -16.28
N HIS A 117 3.14 -19.75 -17.11
CA HIS A 117 2.22 -20.17 -18.17
C HIS A 117 0.89 -20.70 -17.61
N SER A 118 0.95 -21.59 -16.61
CA SER A 118 -0.26 -22.13 -15.96
C SER A 118 -1.06 -21.03 -15.24
N MET A 119 -0.40 -20.05 -14.64
CA MET A 119 -1.08 -18.93 -13.97
C MET A 119 -1.82 -18.05 -14.97
N MET A 120 -1.19 -17.71 -16.10
CA MET A 120 -1.85 -16.91 -17.14
C MET A 120 -2.96 -17.67 -17.86
N SER A 121 -2.80 -18.98 -18.07
CA SER A 121 -3.85 -19.84 -18.62
C SER A 121 -5.05 -19.96 -17.68
N LEU A 122 -4.81 -20.08 -16.37
CA LEU A 122 -5.87 -20.10 -15.35
C LEU A 122 -6.66 -18.80 -15.30
N LEU A 123 -6.01 -17.66 -15.57
CA LEU A 123 -6.65 -16.35 -15.70
C LEU A 123 -7.45 -16.19 -17.01
N GLN A 124 -7.57 -17.23 -17.83
CA GLN A 124 -8.25 -17.23 -19.12
C GLN A 124 -7.71 -16.13 -20.06
N THR A 125 -6.40 -15.92 -20.02
CA THR A 125 -5.73 -14.94 -20.88
C THR A 125 -5.87 -15.38 -22.35
N PRO A 126 -6.37 -14.50 -23.25
CA PRO A 126 -6.51 -14.80 -24.67
C PRO A 126 -5.19 -15.27 -25.30
N ALA A 127 -5.28 -16.24 -26.22
CA ALA A 127 -4.12 -16.91 -26.81
C ALA A 127 -3.21 -15.98 -27.62
N ASP A 128 -3.77 -14.89 -28.15
CA ASP A 128 -3.09 -13.84 -28.90
C ASP A 128 -2.14 -12.98 -28.05
N ILE A 129 -2.36 -12.88 -26.74
CA ILE A 129 -1.51 -12.11 -25.81
C ILE A 129 -0.80 -12.98 -24.75
N LEU A 130 -1.10 -14.28 -24.71
CA LEU A 130 -0.62 -15.19 -23.67
C LEU A 130 0.92 -15.26 -23.64
N ASP A 131 1.56 -15.40 -24.79
CA ASP A 131 3.02 -15.55 -24.87
C ASP A 131 3.75 -14.25 -24.46
N GLU A 132 3.25 -13.08 -24.87
CA GLU A 132 3.77 -11.78 -24.43
C GLU A 132 3.61 -11.59 -22.92
N ALA A 133 2.44 -11.95 -22.38
CA ALA A 133 2.18 -11.86 -20.95
C ALA A 133 3.08 -12.80 -20.15
N VAL A 134 3.29 -14.04 -20.61
CA VAL A 134 4.19 -15.01 -19.96
C VAL A 134 5.63 -14.52 -20.00
N LEU A 135 6.08 -13.95 -21.12
CA LEU A 135 7.43 -13.37 -21.23
C LEU A 135 7.61 -12.22 -20.23
N TYR A 136 6.68 -11.27 -20.21
CA TYR A 136 6.69 -10.16 -19.25
C TYR A 136 6.75 -10.67 -17.82
N LEU A 137 5.87 -11.59 -17.47
CA LEU A 137 5.72 -12.11 -16.13
C LEU A 137 6.98 -12.86 -15.66
N ARG A 138 7.63 -13.64 -16.54
CA ARG A 138 8.89 -14.33 -16.24
C ARG A 138 10.01 -13.35 -15.91
N VAL A 139 10.16 -12.28 -16.70
CA VAL A 139 11.17 -11.23 -16.41
C VAL A 139 10.85 -10.54 -15.09
N TYR A 140 9.58 -10.24 -14.85
CA TYR A 140 9.14 -9.62 -13.61
C TYR A 140 9.44 -10.51 -12.38
N PHE A 141 9.24 -11.83 -12.48
CA PHE A 141 9.60 -12.78 -11.42
C PHE A 141 11.10 -12.87 -11.13
N VAL A 142 11.95 -12.72 -12.15
CA VAL A 142 13.42 -12.60 -11.94
C VAL A 142 13.75 -11.32 -11.15
N GLY A 143 12.93 -10.27 -11.25
CA GLY A 143 13.05 -9.02 -10.51
C GLY A 143 12.56 -9.06 -9.06
N PHE A 144 11.87 -10.12 -8.64
CA PHE A 144 11.27 -10.21 -7.29
C PHE A 144 12.24 -9.96 -6.15
N PRO A 145 13.47 -10.52 -6.15
CA PRO A 145 14.43 -10.24 -5.10
C PRO A 145 14.70 -8.75 -4.91
N PHE A 146 14.81 -7.99 -6.01
CA PHE A 146 15.02 -6.54 -5.95
C PHE A 146 13.78 -5.80 -5.43
N LEU A 147 12.60 -6.17 -5.92
CA LEU A 147 11.33 -5.56 -5.49
C LEU A 147 11.10 -5.75 -3.99
N PHE A 148 11.25 -6.98 -3.50
CA PHE A 148 11.08 -7.31 -2.08
C PHE A 148 12.13 -6.61 -1.24
N MET A 149 13.39 -6.60 -1.67
CA MET A 149 14.48 -5.94 -0.97
C MET A 149 14.28 -4.42 -0.86
N TYR A 150 13.85 -3.78 -1.94
CA TYR A 150 13.52 -2.36 -1.93
C TYR A 150 12.39 -2.04 -0.95
N ASN A 151 11.30 -2.82 -0.98
CA ASN A 151 10.15 -2.62 -0.10
C ASN A 151 10.48 -2.82 1.38
N ILE A 152 11.23 -3.87 1.73
CA ILE A 152 11.64 -4.09 3.13
C ILE A 152 12.57 -2.97 3.60
N LEU A 153 13.56 -2.56 2.80
CA LEU A 153 14.47 -1.47 3.17
C LEU A 153 13.74 -0.14 3.34
N SER A 154 12.81 0.20 2.43
CA SER A 154 11.93 1.36 2.55
C SER A 154 11.15 1.34 3.87
N THR A 155 10.63 0.16 4.24
CA THR A 155 9.94 -0.04 5.51
C THR A 155 10.89 0.11 6.71
N MET A 156 12.12 -0.38 6.61
CA MET A 156 13.13 -0.25 7.68
C MET A 156 13.51 1.21 7.93
N PHE A 157 13.76 1.99 6.88
CA PHE A 157 14.01 3.43 7.00
C PHE A 157 12.84 4.17 7.67
N THR A 158 11.63 3.87 7.22
CA THR A 158 10.40 4.44 7.82
C THR A 158 10.27 4.03 9.29
N SER A 159 10.64 2.80 9.64
CA SER A 159 10.57 2.26 11.00
C SER A 159 11.55 2.91 11.98
N ILE A 160 12.68 3.42 11.50
CA ILE A 160 13.64 4.23 12.28
C ILE A 160 13.34 5.75 12.20
N GLY A 161 12.21 6.14 11.61
CA GLY A 161 11.76 7.54 11.53
C GLY A 161 12.31 8.35 10.34
N GLU A 162 12.99 7.70 9.40
CA GLU A 162 13.62 8.33 8.23
C GLU A 162 12.73 8.14 6.98
N SER A 163 11.67 8.94 6.81
CA SER A 163 10.78 8.84 5.64
C SER A 163 11.27 9.57 4.39
N LYS A 164 12.28 10.45 4.52
CA LYS A 164 12.83 11.23 3.39
C LYS A 164 13.74 10.40 2.47
N ILE A 165 14.49 9.46 3.03
CA ILE A 165 15.41 8.61 2.26
C ILE A 165 14.63 7.70 1.30
N PRO A 166 13.58 6.96 1.74
CA PRO A 166 12.73 6.20 0.84
C PRO A 166 12.12 7.03 -0.27
N LEU A 167 11.65 8.26 0.03
CA LEU A 167 11.11 9.15 -0.98
C LEU A 167 12.16 9.52 -2.05
N GLY A 168 13.36 9.91 -1.64
CA GLY A 168 14.43 10.24 -2.58
C GLY A 168 14.84 9.06 -3.46
N LEU A 169 14.91 7.86 -2.88
CA LEU A 169 15.20 6.63 -3.62
C LEU A 169 14.07 6.26 -4.59
N LEU A 170 12.81 6.46 -4.19
CA LEU A 170 11.66 6.24 -5.06
C LEU A 170 11.67 7.18 -6.26
N ILE A 171 11.88 8.49 -6.02
CA ILE A 171 11.96 9.48 -7.09
C ILE A 171 13.09 9.14 -8.07
N PHE A 172 14.27 8.78 -7.54
CA PHE A 172 15.39 8.32 -8.36
C PHE A 172 15.02 7.08 -9.18
N SER A 173 14.40 6.08 -8.55
CA SER A 173 13.95 4.84 -9.20
C SER A 173 12.97 5.13 -10.32
N SER A 174 11.97 5.98 -10.09
CA SER A 174 10.95 6.36 -11.06
C SER A 174 11.55 7.11 -12.26
N ILE A 175 12.44 8.07 -12.03
CA ILE A 175 13.10 8.81 -13.12
C ILE A 175 13.99 7.87 -13.94
N LEU A 176 14.77 7.02 -13.27
CA LEU A 176 15.65 6.06 -13.93
C LEU A 176 14.84 5.06 -14.76
N ASN A 177 13.72 4.57 -14.22
CA ASN A 177 12.83 3.68 -14.93
C ASN A 177 12.26 4.37 -16.20
N ILE A 178 11.67 5.57 -16.10
CA ILE A 178 11.09 6.26 -17.27
C ILE A 178 12.16 6.47 -18.36
N PHE A 179 13.38 6.84 -17.96
CA PHE A 179 14.49 6.97 -18.89
C PHE A 179 14.85 5.64 -19.57
N MET A 180 14.90 4.54 -18.79
CA MET A 180 15.16 3.21 -19.32
C MET A 180 14.02 2.69 -20.21
N ASP A 181 12.76 2.97 -19.87
CA ASP A 181 11.60 2.60 -20.68
C ASP A 181 11.67 3.30 -22.04
N LEU A 182 11.92 4.61 -22.07
CA LEU A 182 12.10 5.33 -23.33
C LEU A 182 13.29 4.79 -24.14
N TRP A 183 14.41 4.47 -23.49
CA TRP A 183 15.58 3.97 -24.19
C TRP A 183 15.39 2.53 -24.72
N MET A 184 14.82 1.63 -23.93
CA MET A 184 14.71 0.21 -24.24
C MET A 184 13.47 -0.12 -25.07
N VAL A 185 12.35 0.53 -24.78
CA VAL A 185 11.10 0.33 -25.51
C VAL A 185 11.10 1.14 -26.81
N ALA A 186 11.32 2.46 -26.74
CA ALA A 186 11.27 3.32 -27.93
C ALA A 186 12.57 3.31 -28.74
N GLY A 187 13.74 3.23 -28.10
CA GLY A 187 15.03 3.25 -28.78
C GLY A 187 15.49 1.89 -29.33
N LEU A 188 15.42 0.84 -28.52
CA LEU A 188 15.88 -0.52 -28.90
C LEU A 188 14.76 -1.41 -29.48
N GLY A 189 13.49 -0.99 -29.40
CA GLY A 189 12.36 -1.76 -29.91
C GLY A 189 12.13 -3.08 -29.16
N LEU A 190 12.59 -3.20 -27.91
CA LEU A 190 12.46 -4.44 -27.11
C LEU A 190 11.02 -4.69 -26.61
N GLY A 191 10.07 -3.83 -26.98
CA GLY A 191 8.65 -4.01 -26.69
C GLY A 191 8.35 -4.22 -25.20
N VAL A 192 7.45 -5.16 -24.91
CA VAL A 192 7.04 -5.55 -23.56
C VAL A 192 8.20 -6.06 -22.70
N PHE A 193 9.15 -6.77 -23.31
CA PHE A 193 10.35 -7.25 -22.63
C PHE A 193 11.24 -6.08 -22.17
N GLY A 194 11.35 -5.05 -23.00
CA GLY A 194 12.07 -3.81 -22.69
C GLY A 194 11.54 -3.12 -21.44
N ALA A 195 10.21 -2.98 -21.32
CA ALA A 195 9.57 -2.36 -20.16
C ALA A 195 9.79 -3.16 -18.86
N ALA A 196 9.64 -4.48 -18.92
CA ALA A 196 9.90 -5.35 -17.76
C ALA A 196 11.37 -5.26 -17.32
N LEU A 197 12.30 -5.24 -18.27
CA LEU A 197 13.74 -5.19 -17.99
C LEU A 197 14.16 -3.81 -17.46
N ALA A 198 13.61 -2.73 -17.99
CA ALA A 198 13.82 -1.37 -17.48
C ALA A 198 13.35 -1.23 -16.02
N THR A 199 12.16 -1.76 -15.70
CA THR A 199 11.68 -1.85 -14.31
C THR A 199 12.63 -2.65 -13.43
N LEU A 200 13.09 -3.82 -13.89
CA LEU A 200 14.01 -4.68 -13.14
C LEU A 200 15.35 -3.98 -12.84
N ILE A 201 15.93 -3.30 -13.82
CA ILE A 201 17.20 -2.60 -13.65
C ILE A 201 17.02 -1.39 -12.72
N ALA A 202 15.96 -0.59 -12.91
CA ALA A 202 15.71 0.57 -12.07
C ALA A 202 15.44 0.20 -10.60
N GLN A 203 14.66 -0.86 -10.36
CA GLN A 203 14.44 -1.38 -9.01
C GLN A 203 15.70 -2.03 -8.44
N GLY A 204 16.48 -2.76 -9.25
CA GLY A 204 17.73 -3.38 -8.84
C GLY A 204 18.76 -2.37 -8.36
N ILE A 205 19.00 -1.32 -9.14
CA ILE A 205 19.90 -0.23 -8.77
C ILE A 205 19.40 0.47 -7.49
N SER A 206 18.09 0.71 -7.40
CA SER A 206 17.49 1.37 -6.23
C SER A 206 17.57 0.50 -4.97
N ALA A 207 17.40 -0.82 -5.09
CA ALA A 207 17.55 -1.76 -3.99
C ALA A 207 19.00 -1.81 -3.49
N VAL A 208 19.98 -1.82 -4.39
CA VAL A 208 21.41 -1.79 -4.03
C VAL A 208 21.77 -0.48 -3.33
N PHE A 209 21.39 0.68 -3.88
CA PHE A 209 21.63 1.96 -3.21
C PHE A 209 20.94 2.04 -1.85
N SER A 210 19.69 1.59 -1.76
CA SER A 210 18.94 1.51 -0.51
C SER A 210 19.69 0.68 0.53
N LEU A 211 20.22 -0.47 0.13
CA LEU A 211 20.99 -1.38 0.99
C LEU A 211 22.30 -0.74 1.47
N LEU A 212 23.05 -0.10 0.57
CA LEU A 212 24.31 0.59 0.92
C LEU A 212 24.09 1.75 1.90
N ILE A 213 23.08 2.59 1.64
CA ILE A 213 22.71 3.70 2.51
C ILE A 213 22.24 3.16 3.87
N PHE A 214 21.46 2.08 3.86
CA PHE A 214 20.95 1.47 5.08
C PHE A 214 22.07 0.89 5.95
N PHE A 215 23.00 0.13 5.39
CA PHE A 215 24.16 -0.38 6.13
C PHE A 215 25.04 0.74 6.70
N SER A 216 25.27 1.80 5.91
CA SER A 216 25.99 2.99 6.40
C SER A 216 25.27 3.62 7.60
N ARG A 217 23.94 3.70 7.54
CA ARG A 217 23.11 4.24 8.64
C ARG A 217 23.14 3.37 9.89
N MET A 218 23.06 2.05 9.70
CA MET A 218 23.08 1.06 10.77
C MET A 218 24.44 0.96 11.47
N ARG A 219 25.53 1.34 10.80
CA ARG A 219 26.88 1.41 11.39
C ARG A 219 26.98 2.42 12.55
N ARG A 220 26.08 3.41 12.60
CA ARG A 220 26.03 4.40 13.70
C ARG A 220 25.61 3.77 15.04
N TYR A 221 24.87 2.68 15.01
CA TYR A 221 24.45 1.96 16.22
C TYR A 221 25.48 0.86 16.50
N LYS A 222 26.40 1.04 17.44
CA LYS A 222 27.38 0.00 17.81
C LYS A 222 26.74 -0.99 18.78
N SER A 223 26.45 -2.21 18.33
CA SER A 223 25.86 -3.28 19.15
C SER A 223 26.19 -4.64 18.56
N HIS A 224 26.36 -5.65 19.42
CA HIS A 224 26.41 -7.07 19.02
C HIS A 224 25.01 -7.49 18.57
N PHE A 225 24.92 -8.33 17.54
CA PHE A 225 23.63 -8.82 17.04
C PHE A 225 23.79 -10.19 16.40
N ASP A 226 22.76 -11.01 16.54
CA ASP A 226 22.65 -12.28 15.82
C ASP A 226 22.13 -12.05 14.40
N TRP A 227 22.66 -12.81 13.44
CA TRP A 227 22.27 -12.68 12.03
C TRP A 227 20.83 -13.16 11.76
N PHE A 228 20.38 -14.16 12.51
CA PHE A 228 19.04 -14.73 12.36
C PHE A 228 18.53 -15.28 13.68
N ASP A 229 17.30 -14.92 14.05
CA ASP A 229 16.58 -15.48 15.21
C ASP A 229 15.17 -15.95 14.81
N GLY A 230 14.91 -17.24 14.97
CA GLY A 230 13.61 -17.86 14.67
C GLY A 230 12.46 -17.36 15.55
N LYS A 231 12.74 -16.91 16.78
CA LYS A 231 11.73 -16.32 17.68
C LYS A 231 11.29 -14.94 17.18
N GLU A 232 12.25 -14.15 16.71
CA GLU A 232 11.98 -12.85 16.10
C GLU A 232 11.23 -13.03 14.77
N LEU A 233 11.58 -14.04 13.97
CA LEU A 233 10.81 -14.40 12.78
C LEU A 233 9.36 -14.79 13.11
N HIS A 234 9.13 -15.62 14.14
CA HIS A 234 7.77 -15.98 14.54
C HIS A 234 6.97 -14.75 14.99
N SER A 235 7.60 -13.84 15.74
CA SER A 235 6.98 -12.59 16.17
C SER A 235 6.64 -11.69 14.98
N MET A 236 7.53 -11.63 13.99
CA MET A 236 7.31 -10.91 12.74
C MET A 236 6.13 -11.51 11.96
N LEU A 237 6.09 -12.83 11.79
CA LEU A 237 5.03 -13.54 11.06
C LEU A 237 3.65 -13.31 11.68
N ARG A 238 3.58 -13.21 13.02
CA ARG A 238 2.33 -12.93 13.75
C ARG A 238 1.72 -11.57 13.37
N ILE A 239 2.53 -10.60 12.95
CA ILE A 239 2.09 -9.27 12.50
C ILE A 239 1.99 -9.21 10.97
N ALA A 240 2.92 -9.85 10.27
CA ALA A 240 2.96 -9.89 8.81
C ALA A 240 1.74 -10.59 8.22
N VAL A 241 1.37 -11.80 8.69
CA VAL A 241 0.29 -12.59 8.10
C VAL A 241 -1.05 -11.83 8.12
N PRO A 242 -1.50 -11.26 9.24
CA PRO A 242 -2.73 -10.46 9.25
C PRO A 242 -2.64 -9.20 8.39
N SER A 243 -1.45 -8.58 8.29
CA SER A 243 -1.23 -7.41 7.45
C SER A 243 -1.30 -7.75 5.96
N VAL A 244 -0.74 -8.89 5.54
CA VAL A 244 -0.86 -9.39 4.17
C VAL A 244 -2.34 -9.66 3.82
N LEU A 245 -3.08 -10.32 4.72
CA LEU A 245 -4.52 -10.55 4.51
C LEU A 245 -5.32 -9.25 4.39
N GLN A 246 -4.95 -8.23 5.17
CA GLN A 246 -5.55 -6.90 5.06
C GLN A 246 -5.20 -6.22 3.73
N GLN A 247 -3.98 -6.35 3.21
CA GLN A 247 -3.63 -5.82 1.89
C GLN A 247 -4.42 -6.54 0.78
N SER A 248 -4.51 -7.87 0.85
CA SER A 248 -5.31 -8.65 -0.10
C SER A 248 -6.80 -8.29 -0.06
N THR A 249 -7.33 -7.94 1.12
CA THR A 249 -8.73 -7.50 1.29
C THR A 249 -9.07 -6.27 0.46
N VAL A 250 -8.12 -5.33 0.32
CA VAL A 250 -8.32 -4.13 -0.50
C VAL A 250 -8.46 -4.50 -1.98
N SER A 251 -7.54 -5.33 -2.48
CA SER A 251 -7.54 -5.80 -3.87
C SER A 251 -8.77 -6.64 -4.21
N ILE A 252 -9.13 -7.59 -3.35
CA ILE A 252 -10.34 -8.41 -3.51
C ILE A 252 -11.59 -7.52 -3.46
N GLY A 253 -11.61 -6.55 -2.53
CA GLY A 253 -12.69 -5.57 -2.42
C GLY A 253 -12.92 -4.80 -3.72
N MET A 254 -11.87 -4.28 -4.35
CA MET A 254 -12.00 -3.59 -5.64
C MET A 254 -12.53 -4.51 -6.75
N MET A 255 -12.03 -5.75 -6.81
CA MET A 255 -12.45 -6.72 -7.82
C MET A 255 -13.94 -7.08 -7.70
N ILE A 256 -14.45 -7.27 -6.47
CA ILE A 256 -15.87 -7.57 -6.23
C ILE A 256 -16.74 -6.41 -6.68
N VAL A 257 -16.39 -5.18 -6.29
CA VAL A 257 -17.20 -4.01 -6.61
C VAL A 257 -17.21 -3.80 -8.13
N GLN A 258 -16.08 -3.98 -8.81
CA GLN A 258 -16.00 -3.98 -10.28
C GLN A 258 -16.93 -5.05 -10.90
N ALA A 259 -16.85 -6.29 -10.42
CA ALA A 259 -17.65 -7.41 -10.93
C ALA A 259 -19.16 -7.18 -10.78
N VAL A 260 -19.58 -6.51 -9.70
CA VAL A 260 -20.99 -6.14 -9.48
C VAL A 260 -21.44 -4.99 -10.37
N VAL A 261 -20.54 -4.08 -10.76
CA VAL A 261 -20.86 -2.96 -11.66
C VAL A 261 -20.95 -3.41 -13.13
N ASN A 262 -20.21 -4.44 -13.54
CA ASN A 262 -20.16 -4.90 -14.94
C ASN A 262 -21.54 -5.18 -15.58
N PRO A 263 -22.52 -5.83 -14.91
CA PRO A 263 -23.84 -6.09 -15.49
C PRO A 263 -24.72 -4.85 -15.69
N PHE A 264 -24.39 -3.71 -15.08
CA PHE A 264 -25.17 -2.46 -15.22
C PHE A 264 -24.89 -1.70 -16.53
N GLY A 265 -24.04 -2.25 -17.40
CA GLY A 265 -23.78 -1.73 -18.74
C GLY A 265 -22.52 -0.86 -18.82
N THR A 266 -22.03 -0.69 -20.05
CA THR A 266 -20.72 -0.07 -20.33
C THR A 266 -20.64 1.41 -19.91
N GLN A 267 -21.76 2.14 -19.96
CA GLN A 267 -21.78 3.56 -19.56
C GLN A 267 -21.70 3.74 -18.04
N ALA A 268 -22.40 2.91 -17.26
CA ALA A 268 -22.30 2.90 -15.80
C ALA A 268 -20.90 2.47 -15.36
N LEU A 269 -20.32 1.47 -16.03
CA LEU A 269 -18.95 1.02 -15.80
C LEU A 269 -17.91 2.11 -16.08
N ALA A 270 -18.08 2.89 -17.15
CA ALA A 270 -17.20 4.00 -17.49
C ALA A 270 -17.24 5.10 -16.43
N GLY A 271 -18.44 5.51 -16.02
CA GLY A 271 -18.64 6.49 -14.93
C GLY A 271 -18.04 6.03 -13.61
N TYR A 272 -18.28 4.76 -13.23
CA TYR A 272 -17.72 4.17 -12.02
C TYR A 272 -16.19 4.06 -12.06
N SER A 273 -15.61 3.62 -13.18
CA SER A 273 -14.16 3.47 -13.35
C SER A 273 -13.43 4.82 -13.27
N ALA A 274 -14.03 5.89 -13.80
CA ALA A 274 -13.52 7.25 -13.64
C ALA A 274 -13.49 7.66 -12.16
N THR A 275 -14.59 7.47 -11.43
CA THR A 275 -14.66 7.81 -10.01
C THR A 275 -13.75 6.96 -9.14
N MET A 276 -13.56 5.67 -9.47
CA MET A 276 -12.61 4.79 -8.78
C MET A 276 -11.16 5.29 -8.86
N ARG A 277 -10.76 5.94 -9.96
CA ARG A 277 -9.42 6.55 -10.05
C ARG A 277 -9.28 7.70 -9.06
N VAL A 278 -10.33 8.50 -8.89
CA VAL A 278 -10.38 9.60 -7.93
C VAL A 278 -10.36 9.06 -6.49
N GLU A 279 -11.18 8.05 -6.20
CA GLU A 279 -11.18 7.35 -4.92
C GLU A 279 -9.79 6.83 -4.57
N ASN A 280 -9.10 6.20 -5.52
CA ASN A 280 -7.74 5.68 -5.31
C ASN A 280 -6.74 6.78 -4.93
N VAL A 281 -6.80 7.95 -5.60
CA VAL A 281 -5.89 9.07 -5.29
C VAL A 281 -6.07 9.56 -3.86
N PHE A 282 -7.31 9.81 -3.43
CA PHE A 282 -7.57 10.23 -2.05
C PHE A 282 -7.29 9.12 -1.04
N SER A 283 -7.58 7.87 -1.39
CA SER A 283 -7.30 6.69 -0.58
C SER A 283 -5.82 6.57 -0.20
N LEU A 284 -4.91 6.91 -1.13
CA LEU A 284 -3.47 6.85 -0.86
C LEU A 284 -3.04 7.77 0.27
N ILE A 285 -3.69 8.93 0.43
CA ILE A 285 -3.40 9.87 1.51
C ILE A 285 -3.71 9.20 2.86
N PHE A 286 -4.93 8.67 3.03
CA PHE A 286 -5.37 8.03 4.27
C PHE A 286 -4.59 6.75 4.59
N VAL A 287 -4.28 5.95 3.56
CA VAL A 287 -3.43 4.76 3.72
C VAL A 287 -2.02 5.16 4.19
N SER A 288 -1.43 6.20 3.61
CA SER A 288 -0.11 6.70 4.00
C SER A 288 -0.08 7.24 5.43
N ILE A 289 -1.13 7.92 5.86
CA ILE A 289 -1.27 8.37 7.26
C ILE A 289 -1.37 7.16 8.19
N GLY A 290 -2.21 6.15 7.88
CA GLY A 290 -2.31 4.92 8.66
C GLY A 290 -0.99 4.14 8.75
N ASN A 291 -0.21 4.13 7.67
CA ASN A 291 1.13 3.55 7.63
C ASN A 291 2.16 4.38 8.41
N ALA A 292 1.98 5.69 8.51
CA ALA A 292 2.82 6.58 9.32
C ALA A 292 2.54 6.46 10.83
N VAL A 293 1.27 6.24 11.20
CA VAL A 293 0.85 6.05 12.60
C VAL A 293 1.43 4.77 13.21
N SER A 294 1.52 3.69 12.43
CA SER A 294 2.03 2.40 12.91
C SER A 294 3.44 2.46 13.55
N PRO A 295 4.49 2.95 12.86
CA PRO A 295 5.83 3.09 13.44
C PRO A 295 5.87 4.14 14.56
N TYR A 296 5.10 5.25 14.45
CA TYR A 296 5.00 6.24 15.53
C TYR A 296 4.50 5.60 16.83
N VAL A 297 3.41 4.84 16.75
CA VAL A 297 2.82 4.14 17.90
C VAL A 297 3.77 3.09 18.43
N SER A 298 4.38 2.29 17.55
CA SER A 298 5.30 1.23 17.96
C SER A 298 6.56 1.76 18.64
N GLN A 299 7.15 2.87 18.15
CA GLN A 299 8.27 3.54 18.79
C GLN A 299 7.90 4.10 20.16
N ASN A 300 6.77 4.82 20.27
CA ASN A 300 6.33 5.35 21.57
C ASN A 300 5.92 4.24 22.54
N PHE A 301 5.44 3.10 22.02
CA PHE A 301 5.15 1.91 22.81
C PHE A 301 6.43 1.30 23.38
N GLY A 302 7.45 1.08 22.53
CA GLY A 302 8.78 0.62 22.97
C GLY A 302 9.46 1.57 23.96
N ALA A 303 9.30 2.88 23.77
CA ALA A 303 9.83 3.92 24.67
C ALA A 303 9.04 4.08 25.98
N LYS A 304 8.01 3.24 26.21
CA LYS A 304 7.10 3.32 27.38
C LYS A 304 6.34 4.66 27.52
N LYS A 305 6.15 5.41 26.44
CA LYS A 305 5.47 6.73 26.44
C LYS A 305 3.99 6.62 26.01
N MET A 306 3.18 5.93 26.80
CA MET A 306 1.77 5.63 26.46
C MET A 306 0.90 6.88 26.25
N GLU A 307 1.11 7.93 27.02
CA GLU A 307 0.36 9.20 26.86
C GLU A 307 0.59 9.84 25.49
N ARG A 308 1.79 9.66 24.90
CA ARG A 308 2.08 10.15 23.55
C ARG A 308 1.37 9.34 22.48
N ILE A 309 1.09 8.07 22.73
CA ILE A 309 0.27 7.23 21.82
C ILE A 309 -1.14 7.83 21.71
N LYS A 310 -1.77 8.23 22.84
CA LYS A 310 -3.11 8.87 22.79
C LYS A 310 -3.07 10.15 21.97
N LYS A 311 -2.09 11.02 22.25
CA LYS A 311 -1.93 12.31 21.57
C LYS A 311 -1.60 12.16 20.09
N GLY A 312 -0.80 11.15 19.73
CA GLY A 312 -0.50 10.81 18.34
C GLY A 312 -1.71 10.31 17.57
N TYR A 313 -2.54 9.46 18.19
CA TYR A 313 -3.81 9.04 17.58
C TYR A 313 -4.75 10.23 17.36
N HIS A 314 -4.92 11.13 18.34
CA HIS A 314 -5.70 12.35 18.15
C HIS A 314 -5.13 13.25 17.05
N ALA A 315 -3.80 13.40 16.97
CA ALA A 315 -3.16 14.16 15.92
C ALA A 315 -3.41 13.54 14.52
N ALA A 316 -3.39 12.20 14.41
CA ALA A 316 -3.73 11.49 13.19
C ALA A 316 -5.17 11.77 12.77
N LEU A 317 -6.12 11.67 13.71
CA LEU A 317 -7.54 11.95 13.44
C LEU A 317 -7.79 13.40 13.00
N VAL A 318 -7.09 14.38 13.58
CA VAL A 318 -7.17 15.78 13.14
C VAL A 318 -6.63 15.92 11.72
N LEU A 319 -5.52 15.26 11.42
CA LEU A 319 -4.91 15.30 10.10
C LEU A 319 -5.82 14.62 9.05
N ASP A 320 -6.38 13.46 9.36
CA ASP A 320 -7.39 12.77 8.53
C ASP A 320 -8.61 13.66 8.30
N LEU A 321 -9.12 14.34 9.34
CA LEU A 321 -10.24 15.27 9.19
C LEU A 321 -9.90 16.44 8.26
N CYS A 322 -8.71 17.04 8.40
CA CYS A 322 -8.26 18.12 7.52
C CYS A 322 -8.19 17.65 6.05
N PHE A 323 -7.61 16.48 5.79
CA PHE A 323 -7.52 15.93 4.44
C PHE A 323 -8.87 15.45 3.89
N ALA A 324 -9.77 14.94 4.75
CA ALA A 324 -11.14 14.58 4.36
C ALA A 324 -11.96 15.82 3.98
N VAL A 325 -11.86 16.91 4.74
CA VAL A 325 -12.50 18.19 4.40
C VAL A 325 -11.91 18.76 3.11
N LEU A 326 -10.59 18.69 2.93
CA LEU A 326 -9.94 19.10 1.68
C LEU A 326 -10.45 18.26 0.49
N ALA A 327 -10.49 16.93 0.63
CA ALA A 327 -11.00 16.03 -0.39
C ALA A 327 -12.46 16.35 -0.73
N PHE A 328 -13.30 16.58 0.27
CA PHE A 328 -14.69 16.96 0.11
C PHE A 328 -14.83 18.27 -0.69
N ILE A 329 -14.09 19.33 -0.31
CA ILE A 329 -14.12 20.62 -1.02
C ILE A 329 -13.66 20.46 -2.48
N VAL A 330 -12.56 19.74 -2.70
CA VAL A 330 -12.01 19.51 -4.05
C VAL A 330 -13.00 18.73 -4.92
N ILE A 331 -13.63 17.69 -4.38
CA ILE A 331 -14.61 16.90 -5.11
C ILE A 331 -15.86 17.73 -5.38
N GLU A 332 -16.43 18.42 -4.38
CA GLU A 332 -17.64 19.20 -4.58
C GLU A 332 -17.44 20.32 -5.61
N THR A 333 -16.29 20.99 -5.59
CA THR A 333 -15.98 22.10 -6.51
C THR A 333 -15.54 21.66 -7.91
N LEU A 334 -14.82 20.55 -8.03
CA LEU A 334 -14.20 20.12 -9.29
C LEU A 334 -14.77 18.81 -9.85
N HIS A 335 -15.84 18.23 -9.27
CA HIS A 335 -16.36 16.92 -9.71
C HIS A 335 -16.62 16.87 -11.22
N THR A 336 -17.25 17.90 -11.79
CA THR A 336 -17.52 17.98 -13.23
C THR A 336 -16.24 18.01 -14.06
N GLN A 337 -15.23 18.76 -13.62
CA GLN A 337 -13.95 18.89 -14.32
C GLN A 337 -13.14 17.59 -14.24
N ILE A 338 -13.11 16.96 -13.06
CA ILE A 338 -12.45 15.68 -12.83
C ILE A 338 -13.14 14.59 -13.67
N SER A 339 -14.47 14.50 -13.65
CA SER A 339 -15.22 13.56 -14.50
C SER A 339 -14.95 13.82 -15.99
N SER A 340 -14.84 15.09 -16.42
CA SER A 340 -14.54 15.43 -17.82
C SER A 340 -13.14 15.05 -18.26
N LEU A 341 -12.17 15.09 -17.35
CA LEU A 341 -10.80 14.68 -17.60
C LEU A 341 -10.70 13.17 -17.88
N PHE A 342 -11.52 12.36 -17.19
CA PHE A 342 -11.49 10.90 -17.31
C PHE A 342 -12.46 10.34 -18.36
N LEU A 343 -13.60 10.98 -18.58
CA LEU A 343 -14.63 10.52 -19.53
C LEU A 343 -14.45 11.12 -20.93
N GLY A 344 -13.70 12.22 -21.07
CA GLY A 344 -13.49 12.90 -22.35
C GLY A 344 -14.77 13.52 -22.95
N LYS A 345 -14.65 14.18 -24.10
CA LYS A 345 -15.78 14.87 -24.76
C LYS A 345 -16.84 13.91 -25.31
N ASP A 346 -16.50 12.64 -25.52
CA ASP A 346 -17.39 11.60 -26.03
C ASP A 346 -18.13 10.81 -24.92
N GLY A 347 -17.89 11.16 -23.65
CA GLY A 347 -18.58 10.54 -22.51
C GLY A 347 -20.08 10.79 -22.57
N THR A 348 -20.88 9.73 -22.46
CA THR A 348 -22.34 9.84 -22.52
C THR A 348 -22.89 10.58 -21.29
N ALA A 349 -24.01 11.28 -21.43
CA ALA A 349 -24.64 12.02 -20.32
C ALA A 349 -24.86 11.16 -19.07
N LEU A 350 -25.22 9.89 -19.24
CA LEU A 350 -25.36 8.90 -18.16
C LEU A 350 -24.04 8.62 -17.43
N ALA A 351 -22.91 8.53 -18.14
CA ALA A 351 -21.60 8.27 -17.52
C ALA A 351 -21.15 9.46 -16.67
N TYR A 352 -21.41 10.69 -17.14
CA TYR A 352 -21.16 11.91 -16.39
C TYR A 352 -22.03 12.02 -15.14
N GLN A 353 -23.32 11.67 -15.25
CA GLN A 353 -24.25 11.66 -14.11
C GLN A 353 -23.82 10.63 -13.06
N VAL A 354 -23.61 9.38 -13.46
CA VAL A 354 -23.15 8.30 -12.57
C VAL A 354 -21.84 8.65 -11.88
N SER A 355 -20.88 9.22 -12.63
CA SER A 355 -19.59 9.63 -12.06
C SER A 355 -19.78 10.74 -11.03
N GLY A 356 -20.53 11.80 -11.35
CA GLY A 356 -20.75 12.95 -10.48
C GLY A 356 -21.51 12.62 -9.21
N ASP A 357 -22.58 11.82 -9.31
CA ASP A 357 -23.39 11.38 -8.17
C ASP A 357 -22.55 10.53 -7.22
N TYR A 358 -21.81 9.55 -7.74
CA TYR A 358 -20.95 8.72 -6.91
C TYR A 358 -19.80 9.53 -6.28
N MET A 359 -19.19 10.47 -7.00
CA MET A 359 -18.08 11.28 -6.48
C MET A 359 -18.52 12.16 -5.31
N ARG A 360 -19.65 12.85 -5.45
CA ARG A 360 -20.24 13.63 -4.36
C ARG A 360 -20.56 12.74 -3.17
N TRP A 361 -21.18 11.60 -3.43
CA TRP A 361 -21.61 10.68 -2.39
C TRP A 361 -20.42 10.13 -1.59
N ILE A 362 -19.36 9.64 -2.25
CA ILE A 362 -18.16 9.15 -1.57
C ILE A 362 -17.36 10.25 -0.87
N GLY A 363 -17.44 11.49 -1.36
CA GLY A 363 -16.84 12.68 -0.76
C GLY A 363 -17.18 12.85 0.72
N TYR A 364 -18.44 12.60 1.10
CA TYR A 364 -18.91 12.68 2.49
C TYR A 364 -18.34 11.58 3.39
N PHE A 365 -17.93 10.44 2.81
CA PHE A 365 -17.57 9.24 3.54
C PHE A 365 -16.06 8.99 3.67
N PHE A 366 -15.20 9.82 3.05
CA PHE A 366 -13.74 9.72 3.20
C PHE A 366 -13.28 9.85 4.67
N ILE A 367 -14.04 10.54 5.51
CA ILE A 367 -13.74 10.62 6.94
C ILE A 367 -13.72 9.24 7.61
N PHE A 368 -14.61 8.33 7.22
CA PHE A 368 -14.61 6.97 7.78
C PHE A 368 -13.37 6.19 7.33
N MET A 369 -12.90 6.41 6.12
CA MET A 369 -11.65 5.81 5.65
C MET A 369 -10.45 6.28 6.46
N GLY A 370 -10.32 7.59 6.67
CA GLY A 370 -9.23 8.16 7.48
C GLY A 370 -9.22 7.60 8.90
N ILE A 371 -10.34 7.73 9.62
CA ILE A 371 -10.46 7.24 11.00
C ILE A 371 -10.17 5.73 11.08
N LYS A 372 -10.68 4.95 10.11
CA LYS A 372 -10.38 3.51 9.99
C LYS A 372 -8.89 3.25 9.84
N MET A 373 -8.21 3.94 8.92
CA MET A 373 -6.79 3.74 8.64
C MET A 373 -5.90 4.16 9.80
N ALA A 374 -6.21 5.27 10.48
CA ALA A 374 -5.50 5.67 11.69
C ALA A 374 -5.67 4.65 12.82
N THR A 375 -6.90 4.18 13.07
CA THR A 375 -7.18 3.20 14.14
C THR A 375 -6.48 1.87 13.88
N ASP A 376 -6.53 1.39 12.63
CA ASP A 376 -5.79 0.20 12.21
C ASP A 376 -4.28 0.37 12.34
N GLY A 377 -3.76 1.57 12.03
CA GLY A 377 -2.37 1.93 12.27
C GLY A 377 -1.97 1.79 13.73
N VAL A 378 -2.81 2.23 14.67
CA VAL A 378 -2.56 2.09 16.11
C VAL A 378 -2.58 0.62 16.53
N LEU A 379 -3.60 -0.15 16.14
CA LEU A 379 -3.70 -1.58 16.50
C LEU A 379 -2.49 -2.37 15.98
N ARG A 380 -2.07 -2.12 14.73
CA ARG A 380 -0.86 -2.71 14.16
C ARG A 380 0.39 -2.31 14.93
N GLY A 381 0.58 -1.01 15.24
CA GLY A 381 1.72 -0.53 16.01
C GLY A 381 1.82 -1.14 17.42
N LEU A 382 0.67 -1.36 18.07
CA LEU A 382 0.59 -2.07 19.36
C LEU A 382 0.82 -3.59 19.22
N GLY A 383 0.68 -4.16 18.01
CA GLY A 383 0.76 -5.60 17.76
C GLY A 383 -0.53 -6.36 18.10
N VAL A 384 -1.66 -5.66 18.21
CA VAL A 384 -2.98 -6.23 18.54
C VAL A 384 -3.66 -6.71 17.25
N MET A 385 -3.20 -7.87 16.74
CA MET A 385 -3.52 -8.30 15.37
C MET A 385 -4.86 -9.03 15.21
N ARG A 386 -5.37 -9.71 16.25
CA ARG A 386 -6.64 -10.47 16.12
C ARG A 386 -7.83 -9.55 15.83
N PRO A 387 -8.08 -8.46 16.60
CA PRO A 387 -9.18 -7.55 16.31
C PRO A 387 -8.96 -6.80 15.00
N PHE A 388 -7.72 -6.44 14.67
CA PHE A 388 -7.36 -5.84 13.39
C PHE A 388 -7.73 -6.73 12.20
N LEU A 389 -7.44 -8.04 12.27
CA LEU A 389 -7.81 -8.98 11.22
C LEU A 389 -9.34 -9.12 11.12
N VAL A 390 -10.02 -9.31 12.25
CA VAL A 390 -11.48 -9.43 12.29
C VAL A 390 -12.16 -8.20 11.70
N ALA A 391 -11.72 -6.99 12.06
CA ALA A 391 -12.26 -5.75 11.50
C ALA A 391 -12.11 -5.68 9.97
N ASN A 392 -10.95 -6.08 9.44
CA ASN A 392 -10.70 -6.07 7.99
C ASN A 392 -11.45 -7.20 7.26
N MET A 393 -11.63 -8.37 7.86
CA MET A 393 -12.48 -9.44 7.31
C MET A 393 -13.96 -9.05 7.31
N VAL A 394 -14.46 -8.40 8.37
CA VAL A 394 -15.83 -7.90 8.42
C VAL A 394 -16.08 -6.80 7.39
N ASN A 395 -15.10 -5.90 7.19
CA ASN A 395 -15.15 -4.92 6.09
C ASN A 395 -15.36 -5.61 4.73
N LEU A 396 -14.59 -6.67 4.47
CA LEU A 396 -14.70 -7.43 3.23
C LEU A 396 -16.05 -8.14 3.11
N ALA A 397 -16.50 -8.79 4.19
CA ALA A 397 -17.77 -9.51 4.23
C ALA A 397 -18.95 -8.56 3.99
N ILE A 398 -18.97 -7.38 4.61
CA ILE A 398 -20.03 -6.38 4.40
C ILE A 398 -19.99 -5.89 2.95
N ARG A 399 -18.81 -5.57 2.41
CA ARG A 399 -18.67 -5.20 0.99
C ARG A 399 -19.22 -6.28 0.06
N LEU A 400 -18.87 -7.54 0.30
CA LEU A 400 -19.37 -8.71 -0.43
C LEU A 400 -20.90 -8.83 -0.35
N THR A 401 -21.44 -8.86 0.86
CA THR A 401 -22.88 -9.07 1.10
C THR A 401 -23.71 -7.94 0.52
N VAL A 402 -23.34 -6.68 0.76
CA VAL A 402 -24.08 -5.53 0.24
C VAL A 402 -23.98 -5.45 -1.29
N ALA A 403 -22.78 -5.63 -1.85
CA ALA A 403 -22.61 -5.55 -3.31
C ALA A 403 -23.30 -6.72 -4.04
N LEU A 404 -23.19 -7.96 -3.56
CA LEU A 404 -23.73 -9.12 -4.29
C LEU A 404 -25.24 -9.34 -4.07
N ILE A 405 -25.78 -8.99 -2.91
CA ILE A 405 -27.19 -9.30 -2.59
C ILE A 405 -28.10 -8.08 -2.81
N PHE A 406 -27.64 -6.88 -2.43
CA PHE A 406 -28.49 -5.68 -2.48
C PHE A 406 -28.38 -4.95 -3.82
N ALA A 407 -27.20 -4.88 -4.43
CA ALA A 407 -27.07 -4.17 -5.70
C ALA A 407 -27.93 -4.74 -6.84
N PRO A 408 -28.02 -6.08 -7.05
CA PRO A 408 -28.88 -6.61 -8.11
C PRO A 408 -30.38 -6.39 -7.88
N ARG A 409 -30.79 -6.13 -6.63
CA ARG A 409 -32.20 -5.99 -6.23
C ARG A 409 -32.67 -4.55 -6.12
N PHE A 410 -31.79 -3.63 -5.72
CA PHE A 410 -32.15 -2.24 -5.40
C PHE A 410 -31.40 -1.20 -6.24
N GLY A 411 -30.54 -1.64 -7.17
CA GLY A 411 -29.83 -0.75 -8.10
C GLY A 411 -28.37 -0.46 -7.72
N ILE A 412 -27.68 0.25 -8.60
CA ILE A 412 -26.23 0.48 -8.51
C ILE A 412 -25.83 1.35 -7.31
N GLU A 413 -26.75 2.16 -6.78
CA GLU A 413 -26.52 3.04 -5.63
C GLU A 413 -26.17 2.25 -4.35
N PHE A 414 -26.67 1.02 -4.21
CA PHE A 414 -26.32 0.14 -3.08
C PHE A 414 -24.89 -0.40 -3.18
N VAL A 415 -24.31 -0.45 -4.37
CA VAL A 415 -22.87 -0.73 -4.56
C VAL A 415 -22.05 0.36 -3.90
N TRP A 416 -22.48 1.61 -4.04
CA TRP A 416 -21.81 2.76 -3.44
C TRP A 416 -21.87 2.65 -1.92
N LEU A 417 -23.04 2.29 -1.38
CA LEU A 417 -23.23 2.12 0.07
C LEU A 417 -22.37 1.04 0.71
N ALA A 418 -22.04 -0.02 -0.04
CA ALA A 418 -21.20 -1.11 0.44
C ALA A 418 -19.82 -0.64 0.92
N VAL A 419 -19.24 0.38 0.28
CA VAL A 419 -17.89 0.84 0.56
C VAL A 419 -17.80 1.59 1.90
N PRO A 420 -18.55 2.69 2.14
CA PRO A 420 -18.55 3.37 3.43
C PRO A 420 -19.09 2.53 4.58
N ALA A 421 -20.10 1.68 4.33
CA ALA A 421 -20.63 0.78 5.36
C ALA A 421 -19.54 -0.18 5.86
N GLY A 422 -18.73 -0.73 4.95
CA GLY A 422 -17.58 -1.55 5.30
C GLY A 422 -16.53 -0.79 6.13
N TRP A 423 -16.18 0.44 5.71
CA TRP A 423 -15.24 1.29 6.46
C TRP A 423 -15.74 1.63 7.86
N PHE A 424 -17.01 1.98 7.99
CA PHE A 424 -17.63 2.30 9.27
C PHE A 424 -17.65 1.09 10.21
N ALA A 425 -18.09 -0.07 9.72
CA ALA A 425 -18.11 -1.30 10.53
C ALA A 425 -16.71 -1.72 10.99
N ASN A 426 -15.71 -1.61 10.10
CA ASN A 426 -14.31 -1.83 10.46
C ASN A 426 -13.88 -0.90 11.58
N PHE A 427 -14.14 0.41 11.41
CA PHE A 427 -13.80 1.41 12.42
C PHE A 427 -14.43 1.08 13.77
N VAL A 428 -15.72 0.73 13.84
CA VAL A 428 -16.40 0.40 15.10
C VAL A 428 -15.71 -0.78 15.81
N ILE A 429 -15.39 -1.84 15.08
CA ILE A 429 -14.71 -3.02 15.65
C ILE A 429 -13.29 -2.65 16.11
N SER A 430 -12.52 -1.97 15.26
CA SER A 430 -11.16 -1.53 15.58
C SER A 430 -11.14 -0.56 16.76
N TYR A 431 -12.12 0.33 16.87
CA TYR A 431 -12.24 1.31 17.95
C TYR A 431 -12.63 0.66 19.29
N VAL A 432 -13.58 -0.27 19.29
CA VAL A 432 -13.93 -1.05 20.50
C VAL A 432 -12.72 -1.86 20.97
N ALA A 433 -11.98 -2.47 20.04
CA ALA A 433 -10.75 -3.17 20.36
C ALA A 433 -9.68 -2.22 20.91
N LEU A 434 -9.51 -1.04 20.33
CA LEU A 434 -8.57 -0.02 20.79
C LEU A 434 -8.90 0.45 22.22
N ARG A 435 -10.19 0.68 22.53
CA ARG A 435 -10.64 1.05 23.88
C ARG A 435 -10.33 -0.03 24.92
N LYS A 436 -10.49 -1.30 24.57
CA LYS A 436 -10.15 -2.44 25.43
C LYS A 436 -8.64 -2.67 25.55
N SER A 437 -7.90 -2.35 24.50
CA SER A 437 -6.46 -2.59 24.38
C SER A 437 -5.63 -1.38 24.79
N TRP A 438 -6.26 -0.33 25.34
CA TRP A 438 -5.50 0.82 25.80
C TRP A 438 -4.52 0.33 26.86
N PRO A 439 -3.21 0.50 26.67
CA PRO A 439 -2.25 0.07 27.67
C PRO A 439 -2.50 0.86 28.96
N THR A 440 -3.14 0.22 29.94
CA THR A 440 -3.15 0.69 31.32
C THR A 440 -1.74 0.53 31.87
N ASP A 441 -1.28 1.45 32.73
CA ASP A 441 0.10 1.51 33.25
C ASP A 441 0.64 0.17 33.80
N LYS A 442 -0.23 -0.76 34.19
CA LYS A 442 0.11 -2.13 34.62
C LYS A 442 0.63 -3.08 33.53
N ALA A 443 0.35 -2.85 32.24
CA ALA A 443 0.82 -3.72 31.15
C ALA A 443 2.26 -3.41 30.71
N ALA A 444 2.79 -2.22 31.05
CA ALA A 444 4.14 -1.78 30.69
C ALA A 444 5.26 -2.40 31.56
N SER A 445 4.89 -3.16 32.60
CA SER A 445 5.83 -3.82 33.53
C SER A 445 6.09 -5.29 33.22
N VAL A 446 5.45 -5.89 32.21
CA VAL A 446 5.52 -7.34 31.92
C VAL A 446 6.04 -7.67 30.51
N CYS A 447 6.46 -6.68 29.71
CA CYS A 447 7.13 -6.92 28.41
C CYS A 447 8.59 -6.47 28.41
#